data_AF-A7AML1-F1
#
_entry.id   AF-A7AML1-F1
#
_cell.length_a   1.000
_cell.length_b   1.000
_cell.length_c   1.000
_cell.angle_alpha   90.00
_cell.angle_beta   90.00
_cell.angle_gamma   90.00
#
_symmetry.space_group_name_H-M   'P 1'
#
loop_
_entity.id
_entity.type
_entity.pdbx_description
1 polymer ?
#
loop_
_entity_poly.entity_id
_entity_poly.type
_entity_poly.pdbx_seq_one_letter_code
_entity_poly.pdbx_strand_id
1 'polypeptide(L)'
;MIGLNINRCGLVYLRRTSSTYVTCGTRKHQLLQSCVKRRCTNLKYINTNRVAKQLGDHNNTWNASKKIEDHAVSGLYGNASAFHTHGSSNGAKGNWFLLMRHGGERAVAIWLLASAGMTAGVMAMGAYVRLRESGLSMLDWHLLGKYLPKDEEEWMEEFNKYKTTPEYQQVHFGIDLDDYKNIFINEWLHRMMGRTSGLFFGAGALYLALRRQLGPGGYFITLVVSALGLGQAFVGKWMVDSGFKELQTENRTPRVSPYRLCIHFSNALAMYSICFWNGFKIIKSQPLLAPAPALLKVRRMAMITLSSMFCTMVYGTLVAGNDAGLAYNTWPKMMDTFIPNDYAEVNSAKHLFEKTGVIQFNHRCLGYITFLMSLATYYKARSPGVPRAVRSLAMGVTHAAVLQIVIGVITVLKTVPLHGAMAHHTNAMVLWSMLLMLLVRLR
;
A
#
# COMPACT_ATOMS: atom_id res chain seq x y z
N MET A 1 23.18 26.57 -63.83
CA MET A 1 23.88 25.27 -63.62
C MET A 1 22.86 24.33 -62.98
N ILE A 2 21.98 23.72 -63.78
CA ILE A 2 22.08 22.37 -64.36
C ILE A 2 22.29 21.31 -63.24
N GLY A 3 21.37 20.40 -62.92
CA GLY A 3 20.17 20.03 -63.64
C GLY A 3 19.07 19.33 -62.81
N LEU A 4 17.86 19.62 -63.28
CA LEU A 4 16.60 18.88 -63.26
C LEU A 4 16.71 17.34 -63.13
N ASN A 5 15.78 16.74 -62.38
CA ASN A 5 14.66 16.05 -63.05
C ASN A 5 13.39 15.94 -62.18
N ILE A 6 12.27 16.20 -62.85
CA ILE A 6 10.88 16.27 -62.40
C ILE A 6 10.16 15.04 -62.95
N ASN A 7 9.10 14.56 -62.27
CA ASN A 7 7.79 14.13 -62.80
C ASN A 7 7.18 13.00 -61.95
N ARG A 8 5.85 12.89 -61.72
CA ARG A 8 4.67 13.76 -61.86
C ARG A 8 3.46 12.93 -61.39
N CYS A 9 2.39 13.62 -60.96
CA CYS A 9 0.95 13.32 -61.10
C CYS A 9 0.36 12.05 -60.44
N GLY A 10 -0.87 12.05 -59.90
CA GLY A 10 -1.92 13.07 -59.98
C GLY A 10 -3.14 12.75 -59.09
N LEU A 11 -3.89 13.81 -58.77
CA LEU A 11 -5.26 13.76 -58.27
C LEU A 11 -6.21 13.20 -59.34
N VAL A 12 -7.20 12.41 -58.93
CA VAL A 12 -8.46 12.24 -59.69
C VAL A 12 -9.64 12.38 -58.73
N TYR A 13 -10.41 13.44 -58.99
CA TYR A 13 -11.80 13.67 -58.56
C TYR A 13 -12.74 12.72 -59.30
N LEU A 14 -13.78 12.18 -58.65
CA LEU A 14 -15.03 11.84 -59.32
C LEU A 14 -16.22 12.06 -58.37
N ARG A 15 -17.21 12.78 -58.91
CA ARG A 15 -18.46 13.30 -58.33
C ARG A 15 -19.63 12.61 -59.05
N ARG A 16 -20.85 12.73 -58.46
CA ARG A 16 -22.22 12.54 -58.99
C ARG A 16 -22.92 11.17 -58.75
N THR A 17 -23.97 11.16 -57.91
CA THR A 17 -25.46 11.14 -58.16
C THR A 17 -25.98 9.69 -58.25
N SER A 18 -27.16 9.25 -57.78
CA SER A 18 -28.47 9.86 -57.52
C SER A 18 -29.38 8.85 -56.78
N SER A 19 -30.45 9.34 -56.16
CA SER A 19 -31.56 8.63 -55.50
C SER A 19 -32.29 7.58 -56.34
N THR A 20 -32.81 6.52 -55.70
CA THR A 20 -34.25 6.14 -55.73
C THR A 20 -34.59 5.08 -54.66
N TYR A 21 -35.81 5.18 -54.13
CA TYR A 21 -36.45 4.35 -53.09
C TYR A 21 -36.84 2.94 -53.58
N VAL A 22 -36.94 1.97 -52.66
CA VAL A 22 -38.08 1.02 -52.42
C VAL A 22 -37.66 -0.01 -51.32
N THR A 23 -38.69 -0.58 -50.69
CA THR A 23 -38.89 -1.10 -49.33
C THR A 23 -38.37 -2.50 -48.95
N CYS A 24 -38.13 -2.65 -47.63
CA CYS A 24 -38.35 -3.80 -46.72
C CYS A 24 -37.66 -5.17 -46.95
N GLY A 25 -36.95 -5.64 -45.91
CA GLY A 25 -36.58 -7.06 -45.75
C GLY A 25 -35.19 -7.32 -45.12
N THR A 26 -35.15 -7.42 -43.79
CA THR A 26 -34.22 -8.24 -42.96
C THR A 26 -32.84 -8.65 -43.55
N ARG A 27 -31.74 -8.09 -43.01
CA ARG A 27 -30.49 -8.81 -42.60
C ARG A 27 -29.37 -7.85 -42.14
N LYS A 28 -29.26 -7.65 -40.82
CA LYS A 28 -28.04 -7.16 -40.16
C LYS A 28 -27.01 -8.30 -40.10
N HIS A 29 -26.14 -8.47 -41.10
CA HIS A 29 -24.92 -9.28 -40.91
C HIS A 29 -23.76 -9.13 -41.91
N GLN A 30 -23.73 -8.11 -42.80
CA GLN A 30 -22.68 -8.04 -43.84
C GLN A 30 -21.85 -6.75 -43.94
N LEU A 31 -22.04 -5.76 -43.07
CA LEU A 31 -21.26 -4.49 -43.15
C LEU A 31 -20.00 -4.41 -42.26
N LEU A 32 -19.66 -5.46 -41.49
CA LEU A 32 -18.45 -5.47 -40.66
C LEU A 32 -17.24 -6.18 -41.31
N GLN A 33 -17.41 -6.87 -42.45
CA GLN A 33 -16.30 -7.60 -43.09
C GLN A 33 -15.46 -6.75 -44.06
N SER A 34 -15.94 -5.60 -44.54
CA SER A 34 -15.20 -4.79 -45.52
C SER A 34 -14.16 -3.85 -44.89
N CYS A 35 -14.28 -3.52 -43.60
CA CYS A 35 -13.30 -2.65 -42.92
C CYS A 35 -12.08 -3.43 -42.37
N VAL A 36 -12.22 -4.74 -42.14
CA VAL A 36 -11.14 -5.61 -41.62
C VAL A 36 -10.12 -5.99 -42.71
N LYS A 37 -10.52 -5.98 -43.99
CA LYS A 37 -9.65 -6.43 -45.09
C LYS A 37 -8.56 -5.43 -45.52
N ARG A 38 -8.62 -4.15 -45.09
CA ARG A 38 -7.62 -3.12 -45.45
C ARG A 38 -6.51 -2.89 -44.42
N ARG A 39 -6.51 -3.56 -43.27
CA ARG A 39 -5.47 -3.39 -42.21
C ARG A 39 -4.61 -4.64 -41.95
N CYS A 40 -4.71 -5.68 -42.78
CA CYS A 40 -3.95 -6.92 -42.64
C CYS A 40 -3.03 -7.21 -43.84
N THR A 41 -2.31 -6.21 -44.35
CA THR A 41 -1.32 -6.39 -45.44
C THR A 41 0.13 -6.16 -45.03
N ASN A 42 0.46 -6.21 -43.72
CA ASN A 42 1.86 -6.06 -43.26
C ASN A 42 2.35 -7.08 -42.23
N LEU A 43 1.73 -8.26 -42.15
CA LEU A 43 2.29 -9.40 -41.41
C LEU A 43 3.13 -10.26 -42.37
N LYS A 44 4.43 -9.98 -42.39
CA LYS A 44 5.46 -10.79 -43.04
C LYS A 44 5.31 -12.27 -42.66
N TYR A 45 5.14 -13.09 -43.69
CA TYR A 45 5.38 -14.54 -43.78
C TYR A 45 6.02 -15.20 -42.54
N ILE A 46 5.21 -15.86 -41.72
CA ILE A 46 5.68 -16.94 -40.85
C ILE A 46 5.58 -18.22 -41.69
N ASN A 47 6.74 -18.79 -42.02
CA ASN A 47 6.83 -20.03 -42.79
C ASN A 47 6.41 -21.21 -41.91
N THR A 48 5.13 -21.58 -42.00
CA THR A 48 4.44 -22.62 -41.22
C THR A 48 5.10 -24.00 -41.32
N ASN A 49 5.83 -24.27 -42.40
CA ASN A 49 6.56 -25.53 -42.59
C ASN A 49 7.74 -25.72 -41.63
N ARG A 50 8.28 -24.64 -41.04
CA ARG A 50 9.42 -24.71 -40.10
C ARG A 50 8.98 -25.03 -38.66
N VAL A 51 7.75 -24.67 -38.29
CA VAL A 51 7.18 -24.92 -36.94
C VAL A 51 6.61 -26.34 -36.84
N ALA A 52 6.00 -26.85 -37.91
CA ALA A 52 5.51 -28.24 -37.95
C ALA A 52 6.64 -29.28 -37.78
N LYS A 53 7.85 -28.98 -38.27
CA LYS A 53 9.01 -29.87 -38.17
C LYS A 53 9.65 -29.91 -36.76
N GLN A 54 9.35 -28.95 -35.89
CA GLN A 54 9.84 -28.91 -34.50
C GLN A 54 8.89 -29.58 -33.49
N LEU A 55 7.64 -29.86 -33.86
CA LEU A 55 6.62 -30.42 -32.98
C LEU A 55 6.35 -31.92 -33.18
N GLY A 56 7.06 -32.57 -34.12
CA GLY A 56 7.08 -34.04 -34.23
C GLY A 56 5.73 -34.69 -34.52
N ASP A 57 4.76 -33.96 -35.06
CA ASP A 57 3.40 -34.49 -35.28
C ASP A 57 3.01 -34.28 -36.74
N HIS A 58 3.14 -35.36 -37.52
CA HIS A 58 3.01 -35.31 -38.98
C HIS A 58 1.56 -35.36 -39.50
N ASN A 59 0.54 -35.37 -38.64
CA ASN A 59 -0.86 -35.50 -39.08
C ASN A 59 -1.82 -34.63 -38.25
N ASN A 60 -1.84 -33.31 -38.46
CA ASN A 60 -3.07 -32.48 -38.37
C ASN A 60 -2.78 -30.97 -38.53
N THR A 61 -2.73 -30.48 -39.76
CA THR A 61 -2.56 -29.06 -40.08
C THR A 61 -3.78 -28.19 -39.75
N TRP A 62 -4.97 -28.80 -39.57
CA TRP A 62 -6.21 -28.08 -39.28
C TRP A 62 -6.34 -27.59 -37.82
N ASN A 63 -5.79 -28.32 -36.84
CA ASN A 63 -5.92 -27.96 -35.41
C ASN A 63 -4.93 -26.86 -34.97
N ALA A 64 -3.83 -26.67 -35.69
CA ALA A 64 -2.85 -25.63 -35.38
C ALA A 64 -3.33 -24.22 -35.80
N SER A 65 -4.02 -24.11 -36.93
CA SER A 65 -4.60 -22.85 -37.44
C SER A 65 -5.64 -22.27 -36.48
N LYS A 66 -6.55 -23.11 -35.99
CA LYS A 66 -7.67 -22.70 -35.12
C LYS A 66 -7.19 -22.21 -33.74
N LYS A 67 -6.17 -22.86 -33.16
CA LYS A 67 -5.55 -22.42 -31.91
C LYS A 67 -4.85 -21.06 -32.00
N ILE A 68 -4.33 -20.70 -33.19
CA ILE A 68 -3.66 -19.41 -33.41
C ILE A 68 -4.69 -18.28 -33.57
N GLU A 69 -5.81 -18.53 -34.25
CA GLU A 69 -6.91 -17.56 -34.35
C GLU A 69 -7.58 -17.29 -32.99
N ASP A 70 -7.84 -18.32 -32.19
CA ASP A 70 -8.45 -18.15 -30.85
C ASP A 70 -7.53 -17.34 -29.89
N HIS A 71 -6.21 -17.46 -30.03
CA HIS A 71 -5.24 -16.66 -29.28
C HIS A 71 -5.10 -15.22 -29.79
N ALA A 72 -5.28 -14.97 -31.09
CA ALA A 72 -5.20 -13.63 -31.66
C ALA A 72 -6.46 -12.79 -31.37
N VAL A 73 -7.65 -13.42 -31.36
CA VAL A 73 -8.93 -12.74 -31.11
C VAL A 73 -9.11 -12.37 -29.63
N SER A 74 -8.59 -13.17 -28.70
CA SER A 74 -8.62 -12.88 -27.25
C SER A 74 -7.66 -11.76 -26.81
N GLY A 75 -6.69 -11.37 -27.65
CA GLY A 75 -5.74 -10.30 -27.35
C GLY A 75 -6.20 -8.88 -27.71
N LEU A 76 -7.26 -8.73 -28.53
CA LEU A 76 -7.65 -7.44 -29.11
C LEU A 76 -8.97 -6.87 -28.59
N TYR A 77 -9.82 -7.68 -27.96
CA TYR A 77 -11.03 -7.20 -27.28
C TYR A 77 -10.98 -7.63 -25.83
N GLY A 78 -10.70 -6.67 -24.94
CA GLY A 78 -10.82 -6.86 -23.49
C GLY A 78 -12.27 -7.14 -23.14
N ASN A 79 -12.63 -8.43 -23.08
CA ASN A 79 -13.94 -8.87 -22.65
C ASN A 79 -13.88 -9.35 -21.20
N ALA A 80 -14.87 -8.93 -20.42
CA ALA A 80 -15.02 -9.14 -18.98
C ALA A 80 -15.37 -10.60 -18.59
N SER A 81 -14.77 -11.59 -19.25
CA SER A 81 -15.10 -13.01 -19.13
C SER A 81 -13.92 -13.88 -18.69
N ALA A 82 -12.83 -13.28 -18.16
CA ALA A 82 -11.69 -14.01 -17.63
C ALA A 82 -11.95 -14.57 -16.21
N PHE A 83 -13.01 -15.36 -16.05
CA PHE A 83 -13.30 -16.12 -14.82
C PHE A 83 -13.81 -17.55 -15.14
N HIS A 84 -13.30 -18.16 -16.20
CA HIS A 84 -13.48 -19.60 -16.44
C HIS A 84 -12.13 -20.29 -16.51
N THR A 85 -11.61 -20.69 -15.34
CA THR A 85 -10.62 -21.76 -15.26
C THR A 85 -11.37 -23.08 -15.16
N HIS A 86 -11.40 -23.86 -16.25
CA HIS A 86 -11.74 -25.28 -16.18
C HIS A 86 -10.62 -26.02 -15.43
N GLY A 87 -10.79 -26.16 -14.12
CA GLY A 87 -10.02 -27.09 -13.29
C GLY A 87 -10.66 -28.46 -13.35
N SER A 88 -9.94 -29.44 -13.91
CA SER A 88 -10.30 -30.86 -13.87
C SER A 88 -10.56 -31.29 -12.43
N SER A 89 -11.77 -31.82 -12.19
CA SER A 89 -12.21 -32.38 -10.91
C SER A 89 -11.50 -33.70 -10.62
N ASN A 90 -10.27 -33.63 -10.10
CA ASN A 90 -9.61 -34.78 -9.49
C ASN A 90 -9.37 -34.50 -8.01
N GLY A 91 -10.14 -35.18 -7.15
CA GLY A 91 -9.83 -35.45 -5.74
C GLY A 91 -9.60 -34.25 -4.84
N ALA A 92 -10.59 -33.91 -4.02
CA ALA A 92 -10.51 -32.92 -2.94
C ALA A 92 -9.50 -33.34 -1.84
N LYS A 93 -8.19 -33.20 -2.10
CA LYS A 93 -7.23 -32.93 -1.03
C LYS A 93 -7.44 -31.47 -0.63
N GLY A 94 -8.08 -31.26 0.52
CA GLY A 94 -8.45 -29.93 1.01
C GLY A 94 -7.27 -28.97 0.95
N ASN A 95 -7.33 -27.99 0.04
CA ASN A 95 -6.32 -26.96 -0.05
C ASN A 95 -6.51 -26.00 1.13
N TRP A 96 -5.86 -26.30 2.26
CA TRP A 96 -5.89 -25.49 3.49
C TRP A 96 -5.49 -24.03 3.26
N PHE A 97 -4.78 -23.74 2.16
CA PHE A 97 -4.34 -22.39 1.79
C PHE A 97 -5.31 -21.65 0.85
N LEU A 98 -6.44 -22.25 0.49
CA LEU A 98 -7.45 -21.62 -0.35
C LEU A 98 -8.15 -20.49 0.41
N LEU A 99 -8.00 -19.25 -0.08
CA LEU A 99 -8.55 -18.06 0.57
C LEU A 99 -10.06 -17.94 0.38
N MET A 100 -10.58 -18.34 -0.77
CA MET A 100 -11.96 -18.14 -1.17
C MET A 100 -12.45 -19.31 -2.02
N ARG A 101 -13.75 -19.56 -1.99
CA ARG A 101 -14.40 -20.47 -2.93
C ARG A 101 -14.56 -19.80 -4.30
N HIS A 102 -14.70 -20.60 -5.35
CA HIS A 102 -14.92 -20.09 -6.71
C HIS A 102 -16.15 -19.16 -6.76
N GLY A 103 -16.01 -18.02 -7.43
CA GLY A 103 -17.03 -16.97 -7.54
C GLY A 103 -17.00 -15.94 -6.41
N GLY A 104 -16.21 -16.17 -5.35
CA GLY A 104 -16.04 -15.23 -4.23
C GLY A 104 -14.86 -14.26 -4.37
N GLU A 105 -14.05 -14.38 -5.42
CA GLU A 105 -12.75 -13.71 -5.55
C GLU A 105 -12.86 -12.20 -5.46
N ARG A 106 -13.79 -11.61 -6.22
CA ARG A 106 -13.97 -10.16 -6.25
C ARG A 106 -14.45 -9.61 -4.91
N ALA A 107 -15.42 -10.28 -4.28
CA ALA A 107 -15.99 -9.83 -3.00
C ALA A 107 -14.94 -9.89 -1.88
N VAL A 108 -14.23 -11.02 -1.75
CA VAL A 108 -13.18 -11.20 -0.74
C VAL A 108 -12.01 -10.24 -0.98
N ALA A 109 -11.59 -10.03 -2.23
CA ALA A 109 -10.52 -9.09 -2.55
C ALA A 109 -10.88 -7.64 -2.20
N ILE A 110 -12.07 -7.18 -2.58
CA ILE A 110 -12.53 -5.82 -2.27
C ILE A 110 -12.63 -5.62 -0.76
N TRP A 111 -13.21 -6.57 -0.04
CA TRP A 111 -13.32 -6.51 1.43
C TRP A 111 -11.94 -6.40 2.10
N LEU A 112 -10.97 -7.24 1.70
CA LEU A 112 -9.61 -7.19 2.24
C LEU A 112 -8.91 -5.86 1.91
N LEU A 113 -9.01 -5.38 0.67
CA LEU A 113 -8.38 -4.12 0.27
C LEU A 113 -9.04 -2.89 0.91
N ALA A 114 -10.36 -2.90 1.05
CA ALA A 114 -11.09 -1.85 1.77
C ALA A 114 -10.67 -1.84 3.25
N SER A 115 -10.54 -3.01 3.88
CA SER A 115 -10.06 -3.12 5.26
C SER A 115 -8.62 -2.61 5.42
N ALA A 116 -7.74 -2.91 4.45
CA ALA A 116 -6.40 -2.33 4.41
C ALA A 116 -6.43 -0.80 4.25
N GLY A 117 -7.27 -0.28 3.35
CA GLY A 117 -7.44 1.17 3.16
C GLY A 117 -7.94 1.88 4.42
N MET A 118 -8.93 1.32 5.12
CA MET A 118 -9.42 1.84 6.40
C MET A 118 -8.32 1.80 7.47
N THR A 119 -7.57 0.70 7.55
CA THR A 119 -6.43 0.58 8.49
C THR A 119 -5.38 1.67 8.22
N ALA A 120 -5.02 1.90 6.94
CA ALA A 120 -4.10 2.97 6.57
C ALA A 120 -4.63 4.37 6.93
N GLY A 121 -5.95 4.61 6.75
CA GLY A 121 -6.60 5.84 7.17
C GLY A 121 -6.54 6.06 8.68
N VAL A 122 -6.81 5.01 9.47
CA VAL A 122 -6.67 5.04 10.94
C VAL A 122 -5.23 5.31 11.35
N MET A 123 -4.25 4.69 10.69
CA MET A 123 -2.82 4.92 10.96
C MET A 123 -2.42 6.37 10.68
N ALA A 124 -2.88 6.95 9.56
CA ALA A 124 -2.63 8.35 9.22
C ALA A 124 -3.26 9.29 10.27
N MET A 125 -4.51 9.04 10.68
CA MET A 125 -5.17 9.83 11.72
C MET A 125 -4.46 9.68 13.07
N GLY A 126 -3.95 8.49 13.40
CA GLY A 126 -3.16 8.26 14.61
C GLY A 126 -1.83 9.04 14.61
N ALA A 127 -1.16 9.10 13.45
CA ALA A 127 0.02 9.95 13.29
C ALA A 127 -0.33 11.43 13.48
N TYR A 128 -1.45 11.89 12.92
CA TYR A 128 -1.93 13.27 13.08
C TYR A 128 -2.20 13.61 14.55
N VAL A 129 -2.94 12.76 15.27
CA VAL A 129 -3.23 12.93 16.71
C VAL A 129 -1.95 12.98 17.54
N ARG A 130 -0.96 12.12 17.25
CA ARG A 130 0.31 12.16 17.97
C ARG A 130 1.10 13.44 17.68
N LEU A 131 1.15 13.88 16.42
CA LEU A 131 1.89 15.07 16.00
C LEU A 131 1.23 16.38 16.44
N ARG A 132 -0.07 16.36 16.76
CA ARG A 132 -0.83 17.48 17.34
C ARG A 132 -0.92 17.44 18.86
N GLU A 133 -0.25 16.47 19.50
CA GLU A 133 -0.28 16.28 20.95
C GLU A 133 -1.71 16.19 21.50
N SER A 134 -2.63 15.64 20.71
CA SER A 134 -4.04 15.50 21.08
C SER A 134 -4.37 14.08 21.54
N GLY A 135 -3.35 13.29 21.92
CA GLY A 135 -3.48 11.86 22.16
C GLY A 135 -3.95 11.48 23.56
N LEU A 136 -4.03 12.46 24.47
CA LEU A 136 -4.43 12.27 25.88
C LEU A 136 -5.55 13.24 26.30
N SER A 137 -6.27 13.82 25.34
CA SER A 137 -7.41 14.72 25.54
C SER A 137 -8.67 14.02 26.06
N MET A 138 -8.79 12.70 25.84
CA MET A 138 -9.89 11.85 26.31
C MET A 138 -9.43 10.82 27.34
N LEU A 139 -9.79 11.01 28.61
CA LEU A 139 -9.48 10.09 29.70
C LEU A 139 -10.33 8.81 29.68
N ASP A 140 -11.61 8.93 29.34
CA ASP A 140 -12.54 7.81 29.43
C ASP A 140 -12.34 6.80 28.28
N TRP A 141 -12.34 5.51 28.60
CA TRP A 141 -12.36 4.44 27.62
C TRP A 141 -13.69 3.67 27.69
N HIS A 142 -14.47 3.74 26.62
CA HIS A 142 -15.69 2.98 26.45
C HIS A 142 -15.55 2.00 25.28
N LEU A 143 -16.00 0.75 25.46
CA LEU A 143 -15.90 -0.30 24.43
C LEU A 143 -16.60 0.12 23.12
N LEU A 144 -17.86 0.54 23.20
CA LEU A 144 -18.66 0.96 22.04
C LEU A 144 -18.34 2.38 21.55
N GLY A 145 -17.53 3.13 22.29
CA GLY A 145 -17.24 4.54 22.01
C GLY A 145 -18.04 5.48 22.90
N LYS A 146 -17.73 6.77 22.76
CA LYS A 146 -18.36 7.89 23.46
C LYS A 146 -18.95 8.80 22.39
N TYR A 147 -20.15 9.34 22.59
CA TYR A 147 -20.68 10.36 21.69
C TYR A 147 -19.93 11.67 21.88
N LEU A 148 -19.95 12.54 20.87
CA LEU A 148 -19.47 13.91 21.06
C LEU A 148 -20.37 14.61 22.09
N PRO A 149 -19.80 15.45 22.98
CA PRO A 149 -20.58 16.29 23.87
C PRO A 149 -21.59 17.14 23.07
N LYS A 150 -22.84 17.18 23.54
CA LYS A 150 -23.97 17.74 22.78
C LYS A 150 -24.18 19.22 23.03
N ASP A 151 -23.89 19.67 24.24
CA ASP A 151 -24.09 21.04 24.70
C ASP A 151 -22.84 21.55 25.43
N GLU A 152 -22.87 22.83 25.77
CA GLU A 152 -21.76 23.52 26.41
C GLU A 152 -21.46 22.97 27.81
N GLU A 153 -22.47 22.47 28.52
CA GLU A 153 -22.31 21.87 29.85
C GLU A 153 -21.49 20.58 29.76
N GLU A 154 -21.87 19.64 28.88
CA GLU A 154 -21.09 18.41 28.66
C GLU A 154 -19.66 18.71 28.17
N TRP A 155 -19.48 19.74 27.32
CA TRP A 155 -18.14 20.17 26.87
C TRP A 155 -17.29 20.72 28.02
N MET A 156 -17.88 21.51 28.91
CA MET A 156 -17.18 22.06 30.07
C MET A 156 -16.83 20.98 31.10
N GLU A 157 -17.67 19.97 31.29
CA GLU A 157 -17.34 18.80 32.11
C GLU A 157 -16.10 18.07 31.61
N GLU A 158 -16.05 17.75 30.32
CA GLU A 158 -14.90 17.09 29.69
C GLU A 158 -13.65 17.96 29.77
N PHE A 159 -13.79 19.27 29.53
CA PHE A 159 -12.67 20.19 29.64
C PHE A 159 -12.14 20.27 31.08
N ASN A 160 -13.02 20.29 32.07
CA ASN A 160 -12.63 20.30 33.48
C ASN A 160 -11.90 19.00 33.87
N LYS A 161 -12.30 17.84 33.34
CA LYS A 161 -11.53 16.59 33.48
C LYS A 161 -10.17 16.70 32.81
N TYR A 162 -10.09 17.28 31.62
CA TYR A 162 -8.82 17.46 30.91
C TYR A 162 -7.84 18.34 31.69
N LYS A 163 -8.32 19.38 32.37
CA LYS A 163 -7.50 20.27 33.21
C LYS A 163 -6.77 19.56 34.35
N THR A 164 -7.25 18.39 34.77
CA THR A 164 -6.57 17.59 35.81
C THR A 164 -5.43 16.73 35.25
N THR A 165 -5.25 16.67 33.92
CA THR A 165 -4.22 15.84 33.29
C THR A 165 -2.85 16.52 33.32
N PRO A 166 -1.75 15.74 33.33
CA PRO A 166 -0.41 16.28 33.14
C PRO A 166 -0.25 16.99 31.79
N GLU A 167 -0.92 16.52 30.72
CA GLU A 167 -0.84 17.12 29.38
C GLU A 167 -1.37 18.56 29.38
N TYR A 168 -2.53 18.81 30.01
CA TYR A 168 -3.00 20.20 30.18
C TYR A 168 -2.03 21.04 31.01
N GLN A 169 -1.52 20.49 32.11
CA GLN A 169 -0.67 21.24 33.03
C GLN A 169 0.70 21.62 32.45
N GLN A 170 1.25 20.83 31.54
CA GLN A 170 2.62 21.00 31.04
C GLN A 170 2.70 21.39 29.55
N VAL A 171 1.72 21.02 28.73
CA VAL A 171 1.75 21.21 27.27
C VAL A 171 0.71 22.23 26.83
N HIS A 172 -0.53 22.10 27.31
CA HIS A 172 -1.66 22.94 26.88
C HIS A 172 -2.16 23.89 27.98
N PHE A 173 -1.25 24.44 28.77
CA PHE A 173 -1.65 25.30 29.89
C PHE A 173 -2.30 26.59 29.38
N GLY A 174 -3.53 26.86 29.83
CA GLY A 174 -4.25 28.10 29.53
C GLY A 174 -4.98 28.13 28.19
N ILE A 175 -5.10 27.01 27.49
CA ILE A 175 -5.97 26.92 26.30
C ILE A 175 -7.43 27.22 26.68
N ASP A 176 -8.21 27.72 25.73
CA ASP A 176 -9.65 27.91 25.91
C ASP A 176 -10.47 26.65 25.57
N LEU A 177 -11.79 26.75 25.68
CA LEU A 177 -12.69 25.63 25.38
C LEU A 177 -12.68 25.24 23.90
N ASP A 178 -12.49 26.20 22.98
CA ASP A 178 -12.53 25.93 21.54
C ASP A 178 -11.25 25.23 21.07
N ASP A 179 -10.09 25.62 21.63
CA ASP A 179 -8.85 24.89 21.50
C ASP A 179 -8.96 23.46 22.05
N TYR A 180 -9.62 23.29 23.21
CA TYR A 180 -9.89 21.96 23.76
C TYR A 180 -10.76 21.10 22.84
N LYS A 181 -11.85 21.67 22.28
CA LYS A 181 -12.70 20.97 21.31
C LYS A 181 -11.88 20.46 20.12
N ASN A 182 -10.95 21.27 19.62
CA ASN A 182 -10.09 20.87 18.49
C ASN A 182 -9.26 19.62 18.81
N ILE A 183 -8.57 19.58 19.96
CA ILE A 183 -7.78 18.39 20.34
C ILE A 183 -8.67 17.18 20.65
N PHE A 184 -9.80 17.39 21.32
CA PHE A 184 -10.77 16.34 21.64
C PHE A 184 -11.36 15.70 20.37
N ILE A 185 -11.80 16.51 19.40
CA ILE A 185 -12.39 16.02 18.15
C ILE A 185 -11.38 15.18 17.37
N ASN A 186 -10.10 15.59 17.32
CA ASN A 186 -9.06 14.82 16.65
C ASN A 186 -8.90 13.42 17.27
N GLU A 187 -8.84 13.35 18.60
CA GLU A 187 -8.72 12.08 19.30
C GLU A 187 -9.97 11.21 19.14
N TRP A 188 -11.14 11.82 19.29
CA TRP A 188 -12.44 11.19 19.12
C TRP A 188 -12.57 10.57 17.72
N LEU A 189 -12.23 11.34 16.68
CA LEU A 189 -12.24 10.88 15.29
C LEU A 189 -11.32 9.68 15.10
N HIS A 190 -10.07 9.74 15.58
CA HIS A 190 -9.15 8.61 15.50
C HIS A 190 -9.71 7.35 16.19
N ARG A 191 -10.24 7.50 17.41
CA ARG A 191 -10.85 6.43 18.21
C ARG A 191 -12.09 5.84 17.53
N MET A 192 -12.94 6.66 16.91
CA MET A 192 -14.15 6.20 16.20
C MET A 192 -13.83 5.55 14.86
N MET A 193 -12.84 6.06 14.12
CA MET A 193 -12.35 5.43 12.90
C MET A 193 -11.81 4.02 13.19
N GLY A 194 -11.06 3.84 14.27
CA GLY A 194 -10.59 2.51 14.70
C GLY A 194 -11.73 1.53 14.96
N ARG A 195 -12.77 1.95 15.69
CA ARG A 195 -13.97 1.13 15.95
C ARG A 195 -14.75 0.81 14.68
N THR A 196 -14.98 1.80 13.84
CA THR A 196 -15.68 1.66 12.55
C THR A 196 -14.93 0.69 11.64
N SER A 197 -13.60 0.76 11.61
CA SER A 197 -12.75 -0.20 10.87
C SER A 197 -12.88 -1.62 11.43
N GLY A 198 -12.90 -1.79 12.75
CA GLY A 198 -13.13 -3.10 13.38
C GLY A 198 -14.51 -3.68 13.05
N LEU A 199 -15.56 -2.86 13.12
CA LEU A 199 -16.92 -3.25 12.76
C LEU A 199 -17.04 -3.62 11.28
N PHE A 200 -16.49 -2.81 10.38
CA PHE A 200 -16.47 -3.10 8.95
C PHE A 200 -15.78 -4.43 8.65
N PHE A 201 -14.61 -4.68 9.26
CA PHE A 201 -13.89 -5.93 9.08
C PHE A 201 -14.72 -7.11 9.61
N GLY A 202 -15.22 -7.03 10.84
CA GLY A 202 -15.99 -8.10 11.48
C GLY A 202 -17.32 -8.41 10.77
N ALA A 203 -18.06 -7.38 10.37
CA ALA A 203 -19.32 -7.54 9.63
C ALA A 203 -19.07 -8.13 8.24
N GLY A 204 -18.03 -7.68 7.53
CA GLY A 204 -17.63 -8.25 6.25
C GLY A 204 -17.20 -9.71 6.37
N ALA A 205 -16.40 -10.05 7.40
CA ALA A 205 -16.02 -11.42 7.71
C ALA A 205 -17.24 -12.32 7.94
N LEU A 206 -18.18 -11.89 8.79
CA LEU A 206 -19.42 -12.61 9.08
C LEU A 206 -20.26 -12.79 7.82
N TYR A 207 -20.46 -11.72 7.05
CA TYR A 207 -21.20 -11.76 5.79
C TYR A 207 -20.61 -12.79 4.81
N LEU A 208 -19.30 -12.75 4.57
CA LEU A 208 -18.62 -13.66 3.64
C LEU A 208 -18.63 -15.10 4.14
N ALA A 209 -18.56 -15.31 5.46
CA ALA A 209 -18.70 -16.62 6.08
C ALA A 209 -20.12 -17.19 5.90
N LEU A 210 -21.17 -16.40 6.16
CA LEU A 210 -22.58 -16.79 5.97
C LEU A 210 -22.88 -17.09 4.50
N ARG A 211 -22.28 -16.35 3.56
CA ARG A 211 -22.38 -16.59 2.12
C ARG A 211 -21.50 -17.74 1.63
N ARG A 212 -20.78 -18.43 2.52
CA ARG A 212 -19.86 -19.53 2.21
C ARG A 212 -18.81 -19.17 1.15
N GLN A 213 -18.40 -17.91 1.09
CA GLN A 213 -17.42 -17.42 0.11
C GLN A 213 -15.97 -17.63 0.57
N LEU A 214 -15.74 -17.82 1.87
CA LEU A 214 -14.41 -18.09 2.42
C LEU A 214 -14.02 -19.56 2.25
N GLY A 215 -12.76 -19.80 1.88
CA GLY A 215 -12.10 -21.10 1.95
C GLY A 215 -11.39 -21.28 3.31
N PRO A 216 -10.80 -22.45 3.59
CA PRO A 216 -10.11 -22.71 4.87
C PRO A 216 -9.03 -21.66 5.20
N GLY A 217 -8.24 -21.24 4.21
CA GLY A 217 -7.24 -20.19 4.37
C GLY A 217 -7.85 -18.80 4.59
N GLY A 218 -9.03 -18.54 4.05
CA GLY A 218 -9.79 -17.31 4.28
C GLY A 218 -10.28 -17.20 5.71
N TYR A 219 -10.81 -18.29 6.27
CA TYR A 219 -11.18 -18.35 7.69
C TYR A 219 -9.96 -18.14 8.60
N PHE A 220 -8.84 -18.80 8.29
CA PHE A 220 -7.61 -18.63 9.06
C PHE A 220 -7.12 -17.19 9.06
N ILE A 221 -7.03 -16.53 7.89
CA ILE A 221 -6.60 -15.13 7.82
C ILE A 221 -7.57 -14.20 8.52
N THR A 222 -8.87 -14.46 8.40
CA THR A 222 -9.90 -13.70 9.12
C THR A 222 -9.71 -13.80 10.62
N LEU A 223 -9.46 -15.01 11.14
CA LEU A 223 -9.17 -15.24 12.56
C LEU A 223 -7.92 -14.48 13.01
N VAL A 224 -6.83 -14.57 12.24
CA VAL A 224 -5.56 -13.89 12.55
C VAL A 224 -5.75 -12.37 12.60
N VAL A 225 -6.40 -11.78 11.59
CA VAL A 225 -6.63 -10.33 11.55
C VAL A 225 -7.60 -9.88 12.64
N SER A 226 -8.63 -10.67 12.96
CA SER A 226 -9.50 -10.42 14.11
C SER A 226 -8.74 -10.43 15.44
N ALA A 227 -7.85 -11.39 15.64
CA ALA A 227 -7.02 -11.46 16.84
C ALA A 227 -6.08 -10.25 16.95
N LEU A 228 -5.42 -9.86 15.84
CA LEU A 228 -4.61 -8.64 15.79
C LEU A 228 -5.45 -7.38 16.04
N GLY A 229 -6.69 -7.32 15.52
CA GLY A 229 -7.61 -6.19 15.72
C GLY A 229 -8.08 -6.05 17.18
N LEU A 230 -8.43 -7.15 17.84
CA LEU A 230 -8.71 -7.14 19.28
C LEU A 230 -7.47 -6.75 20.09
N GLY A 231 -6.30 -7.30 19.72
CA GLY A 231 -5.01 -6.90 20.27
C GLY A 231 -4.73 -5.41 20.06
N GLN A 232 -5.11 -4.83 18.92
CA GLN A 232 -4.93 -3.41 18.62
C GLN A 232 -5.72 -2.52 19.57
N ALA A 233 -6.97 -2.89 19.88
CA ALA A 233 -7.79 -2.17 20.84
C ALA A 233 -7.18 -2.22 22.26
N PHE A 234 -6.71 -3.40 22.67
CA PHE A 234 -6.04 -3.57 23.96
C PHE A 234 -4.74 -2.76 24.04
N VAL A 235 -3.85 -2.90 23.05
CA VAL A 235 -2.59 -2.17 22.97
C VAL A 235 -2.84 -0.65 22.93
N GLY A 236 -3.86 -0.20 22.21
CA GLY A 236 -4.26 1.21 22.16
C GLY A 236 -4.63 1.75 23.54
N LYS A 237 -5.47 1.02 24.30
CA LYS A 237 -5.79 1.38 25.69
C LYS A 237 -4.53 1.40 26.56
N TRP A 238 -3.73 0.34 26.52
CA TRP A 238 -2.49 0.23 27.27
C TRP A 238 -1.49 1.35 26.93
N MET A 239 -1.44 1.79 25.66
CA MET A 239 -0.62 2.91 25.22
C MET A 239 -1.09 4.22 25.82
N VAL A 240 -2.39 4.55 25.74
CA VAL A 240 -2.94 5.79 26.32
C VAL A 240 -2.75 5.81 27.85
N ASP A 241 -2.99 4.68 28.53
CA ASP A 241 -2.79 4.55 29.98
C ASP A 241 -1.34 4.88 30.42
N SER A 242 -0.35 4.82 29.53
CA SER A 242 1.03 5.26 29.84
C SER A 242 1.21 6.76 29.86
N GLY A 243 0.40 7.52 29.11
CA GLY A 243 0.57 8.97 28.97
C GLY A 243 0.14 9.76 30.20
N PHE A 244 -0.66 9.15 31.09
CA PHE A 244 -1.08 9.76 32.35
C PHE A 244 -0.07 9.53 33.50
N LYS A 245 1.07 8.91 33.23
CA LYS A 245 2.15 8.66 34.20
C LYS A 245 3.40 9.41 33.79
N GLU A 246 4.23 9.81 34.76
CA GLU A 246 5.53 10.41 34.46
C GLU A 246 6.42 9.40 33.71
N LEU A 247 6.94 9.82 32.55
CA LEU A 247 7.80 9.00 31.73
C LEU A 247 9.23 8.98 32.28
N GLN A 248 9.80 7.78 32.36
CA GLN A 248 11.20 7.54 32.75
C GLN A 248 12.12 7.54 31.52
N THR A 249 11.98 8.56 30.67
CA THR A 249 12.78 8.81 29.46
C THR A 249 13.46 10.17 29.53
N GLU A 250 14.44 10.43 28.66
CA GLU A 250 15.18 11.69 28.61
C GLU A 250 14.25 12.91 28.45
N ASN A 251 13.34 12.85 27.49
CA ASN A 251 12.25 13.80 27.39
C ASN A 251 11.13 13.42 28.37
N ARG A 252 10.74 14.32 29.27
CA ARG A 252 9.70 14.10 30.31
C ARG A 252 8.34 14.72 29.99
N THR A 253 8.16 15.31 28.81
CA THR A 253 6.85 15.84 28.40
C THR A 253 5.76 14.75 28.47
N PRO A 254 4.55 15.05 29.00
CA PRO A 254 3.47 14.09 29.08
C PRO A 254 3.08 13.59 27.69
N ARG A 255 3.26 12.29 27.45
CA ARG A 255 2.97 11.64 26.18
C ARG A 255 2.92 10.13 26.36
N VAL A 256 2.37 9.42 25.39
CA VAL A 256 2.38 7.96 25.40
C VAL A 256 3.80 7.41 25.30
N SER A 257 4.05 6.27 25.97
CA SER A 257 5.33 5.58 25.91
C SER A 257 5.73 5.25 24.47
N PRO A 258 6.94 5.64 24.02
CA PRO A 258 7.42 5.37 22.66
C PRO A 258 7.43 3.87 22.30
N TYR A 259 7.72 3.01 23.26
CA TYR A 259 7.69 1.55 23.07
C TYR A 259 6.26 1.04 22.80
N ARG A 260 5.28 1.52 23.56
CA ARG A 260 3.86 1.14 23.38
C ARG A 260 3.35 1.64 22.04
N LEU A 261 3.76 2.85 21.63
CA LEU A 261 3.48 3.40 20.31
C LEU A 261 4.06 2.55 19.18
N CYS A 262 5.30 2.08 19.32
CA CYS A 262 5.92 1.18 18.33
C CYS A 262 5.16 -0.15 18.19
N ILE A 263 4.72 -0.74 19.31
CA ILE A 263 3.92 -1.98 19.30
C ILE A 263 2.57 -1.73 18.62
N HIS A 264 1.88 -0.65 18.99
CA HIS A 264 0.60 -0.26 18.40
C HIS A 264 0.70 -0.03 16.89
N PHE A 265 1.72 0.70 16.45
CA PHE A 265 1.99 0.93 15.04
C PHE A 265 2.33 -0.36 14.29
N SER A 266 3.21 -1.20 14.85
CA SER A 266 3.63 -2.45 14.22
C SER A 266 2.47 -3.43 14.06
N ASN A 267 1.57 -3.49 15.03
CA ASN A 267 0.38 -4.33 14.97
C ASN A 267 -0.61 -3.83 13.90
N ALA A 268 -0.86 -2.52 13.80
CA ALA A 268 -1.63 -1.96 12.69
C ALA A 268 -0.98 -2.21 11.32
N LEU A 269 0.35 -2.05 11.21
CA LEU A 269 1.08 -2.31 9.97
C LEU A 269 0.99 -3.79 9.57
N ALA A 270 0.99 -4.71 10.54
CA ALA A 270 0.79 -6.13 10.29
C ALA A 270 -0.62 -6.43 9.75
N MET A 271 -1.67 -5.89 10.38
CA MET A 271 -3.05 -6.01 9.88
C MET A 271 -3.19 -5.46 8.46
N TYR A 272 -2.69 -4.24 8.23
CA TYR A 272 -2.62 -3.62 6.91
C TYR A 272 -1.96 -4.55 5.89
N SER A 273 -0.76 -5.06 6.22
CA SER A 273 0.04 -5.87 5.33
C SER A 273 -0.64 -7.19 4.98
N ILE A 274 -1.25 -7.87 5.94
CA ILE A 274 -1.96 -9.14 5.73
C ILE A 274 -3.16 -8.93 4.81
N CYS A 275 -3.99 -7.92 5.08
CA CYS A 275 -5.15 -7.61 4.26
C CYS A 275 -4.74 -7.18 2.84
N PHE A 276 -3.80 -6.24 2.73
CA PHE A 276 -3.30 -5.72 1.45
C PHE A 276 -2.69 -6.84 0.60
N TRP A 277 -1.80 -7.63 1.18
CA TRP A 277 -1.14 -8.74 0.52
C TRP A 277 -2.16 -9.73 -0.05
N ASN A 278 -3.11 -10.17 0.76
CA ASN A 278 -4.07 -11.19 0.34
C ASN A 278 -5.10 -10.65 -0.65
N GLY A 279 -5.54 -9.40 -0.51
CA GLY A 279 -6.39 -8.74 -1.50
C GLY A 279 -5.72 -8.68 -2.88
N PHE A 280 -4.46 -8.23 -2.95
CA PHE A 280 -3.73 -8.19 -4.23
C PHE A 280 -3.31 -9.57 -4.73
N LYS A 281 -3.03 -10.54 -3.85
CA LYS A 281 -2.78 -11.94 -4.23
C LYS A 281 -3.97 -12.54 -4.97
N ILE A 282 -5.20 -12.17 -4.60
CA ILE A 282 -6.42 -12.60 -5.29
C ILE A 282 -6.52 -11.92 -6.66
N ILE A 283 -6.33 -10.59 -6.74
CA ILE A 283 -6.45 -9.82 -7.98
C ILE A 283 -5.35 -10.16 -9.00
N LYS A 284 -4.11 -10.39 -8.52
CA LYS A 284 -2.92 -10.64 -9.34
C LYS A 284 -2.55 -12.13 -9.34
N SER A 285 -3.51 -12.98 -9.69
CA SER A 285 -3.33 -14.45 -9.73
C SER A 285 -2.51 -14.95 -10.92
N GLN A 286 -2.25 -14.11 -11.93
CA GLN A 286 -1.58 -14.53 -13.15
C GLN A 286 -0.06 -14.79 -12.94
N PRO A 287 0.45 -15.98 -13.29
CA PRO A 287 1.85 -16.32 -13.11
C PRO A 287 2.77 -15.43 -13.95
N LEU A 288 3.98 -15.17 -13.46
CA LEU A 288 5.05 -14.58 -14.26
C LEU A 288 5.60 -15.64 -15.22
N LEU A 289 5.61 -15.35 -16.51
CA LEU A 289 6.39 -16.12 -17.48
C LEU A 289 7.83 -15.61 -17.45
N ALA A 290 8.65 -16.11 -16.53
CA ALA A 290 10.06 -15.72 -16.40
C ALA A 290 10.93 -16.77 -15.69
N PRO A 291 12.27 -16.75 -15.89
CA PRO A 291 13.18 -17.68 -15.24
C PRO A 291 13.12 -17.55 -13.71
N ALA A 292 12.83 -18.66 -13.03
CA ALA A 292 12.70 -18.70 -11.57
C ALA A 292 13.94 -18.13 -10.82
N PRO A 293 15.20 -18.42 -11.21
CA PRO A 293 16.36 -17.91 -10.47
C PRO A 293 16.49 -16.39 -10.49
N ALA A 294 16.10 -15.73 -11.59
CA ALA A 294 16.15 -14.27 -11.69
C ALA A 294 15.12 -13.62 -10.77
N LEU A 295 13.89 -14.15 -10.75
CA LEU A 295 12.82 -13.65 -9.88
C LEU A 295 13.12 -13.88 -8.40
N LEU A 296 13.71 -15.02 -8.03
CA LEU A 296 14.09 -15.32 -6.65
C LEU A 296 15.14 -14.33 -6.11
N LYS A 297 16.11 -13.93 -6.93
CA LYS A 297 17.11 -12.90 -6.56
C LYS A 297 16.44 -11.55 -6.27
N VAL A 298 15.50 -11.13 -7.12
CA VAL A 298 14.74 -9.89 -6.91
C VAL A 298 13.88 -10.00 -5.66
N ARG A 299 13.21 -11.13 -5.45
CA ARG A 299 12.38 -11.40 -4.27
C ARG A 299 13.20 -11.32 -2.99
N ARG A 300 14.39 -11.92 -2.96
CA ARG A 300 15.30 -11.85 -1.80
C ARG A 300 15.68 -10.41 -1.48
N MET A 301 16.05 -9.61 -2.49
CA MET A 301 16.36 -8.20 -2.27
C MET A 301 15.15 -7.38 -1.85
N ALA A 302 13.97 -7.64 -2.40
CA ALA A 302 12.74 -6.98 -2.01
C ALA A 302 12.36 -7.30 -0.56
N MET A 303 12.57 -8.55 -0.10
CA MET A 303 12.38 -8.92 1.32
C MET A 303 13.38 -8.21 2.23
N ILE A 304 14.66 -8.15 1.86
CA ILE A 304 15.69 -7.40 2.63
C ILE A 304 15.31 -5.91 2.72
N THR A 305 14.87 -5.32 1.60
CA THR A 305 14.41 -3.93 1.55
C THR A 305 13.17 -3.71 2.42
N LEU A 306 12.21 -4.63 2.38
CA LEU A 306 11.02 -4.60 3.25
C LEU A 306 11.41 -4.66 4.73
N SER A 307 12.33 -5.55 5.12
CA SER A 307 12.83 -5.64 6.49
C SER A 307 13.56 -4.35 6.93
N SER A 308 14.42 -3.80 6.07
CA SER A 308 15.08 -2.51 6.33
C SER A 308 14.07 -1.37 6.49
N MET A 309 13.05 -1.34 5.63
CA MET A 309 11.97 -0.36 5.70
C MET A 309 11.17 -0.52 6.99
N PHE A 310 10.86 -1.75 7.42
CA PHE A 310 10.19 -2.00 8.69
C PHE A 310 10.97 -1.40 9.87
N CYS A 311 12.28 -1.69 9.95
CA CYS A 311 13.15 -1.11 10.98
C CYS A 311 13.16 0.43 10.91
N THR A 312 13.19 0.99 9.70
CA THR A 312 13.15 2.45 9.48
C THR A 312 11.85 3.06 9.98
N MET A 313 10.70 2.43 9.71
CA MET A 313 9.38 2.89 10.17
C MET A 313 9.24 2.80 11.69
N VAL A 314 9.72 1.71 12.31
CA VAL A 314 9.74 1.56 13.78
C VAL A 314 10.62 2.64 14.42
N TYR A 315 11.81 2.90 13.88
CA TYR A 315 12.62 4.04 14.34
C TYR A 315 11.94 5.39 14.09
N GLY A 316 11.19 5.54 13.00
CA GLY A 316 10.36 6.72 12.75
C GLY A 316 9.29 6.92 13.83
N THR A 317 8.68 5.84 14.33
CA THR A 317 7.76 5.91 15.46
C THR A 317 8.45 6.21 16.79
N LEU A 318 9.71 5.81 16.98
CA LEU A 318 10.50 6.23 18.14
C LEU A 318 10.89 7.71 18.06
N VAL A 319 11.22 8.22 16.86
CA VAL A 319 11.48 9.64 16.63
C VAL A 319 10.25 10.47 16.98
N ALA A 320 9.08 10.09 16.44
CA ALA A 320 7.83 10.77 16.76
C ALA A 320 7.43 10.59 18.23
N GLY A 321 7.65 9.40 18.82
CA GLY A 321 7.29 9.12 20.21
C GLY A 321 8.13 9.90 21.23
N ASN A 322 9.40 10.17 20.93
CA ASN A 322 10.31 10.92 21.81
C ASN A 322 10.45 12.40 21.44
N ASP A 323 9.74 12.87 20.41
CA ASP A 323 9.92 14.21 19.81
C ASP A 323 11.35 14.47 19.32
N ALA A 324 12.10 13.40 19.01
CA ALA A 324 13.49 13.48 18.61
C ALA A 324 13.72 14.15 17.24
N GLY A 325 12.66 14.40 16.48
CA GLY A 325 12.74 15.17 15.24
C GLY A 325 13.11 16.64 15.45
N LEU A 326 12.89 17.17 16.66
CA LEU A 326 13.12 18.57 17.03
C LEU A 326 14.53 18.81 17.62
N ALA A 327 15.35 17.78 17.80
CA ALA A 327 16.64 17.90 18.47
C ALA A 327 17.75 18.46 17.57
N TYR A 328 17.89 17.91 16.36
CA TYR A 328 18.90 18.34 15.40
C TYR A 328 18.25 18.70 14.07
N ASN A 329 18.12 19.99 13.75
CA ASN A 329 17.38 20.47 12.57
C ASN A 329 18.25 20.91 11.38
N THR A 330 19.49 20.42 11.31
CA THR A 330 20.39 20.57 10.16
C THR A 330 20.59 19.26 9.41
N TRP A 331 21.10 19.34 8.18
CA TRP A 331 21.46 18.20 7.34
C TRP A 331 22.59 18.57 6.36
N PRO A 332 23.57 17.69 6.05
CA PRO A 332 23.70 16.31 6.49
C PRO A 332 24.27 16.15 7.91
N LYS A 333 24.95 17.18 8.42
CA LYS A 333 25.40 17.24 9.82
C LYS A 333 24.22 17.39 10.77
N MET A 334 24.37 16.89 11.98
CA MET A 334 23.50 17.11 13.14
C MET A 334 24.15 18.21 13.98
N MET A 335 23.78 19.46 13.70
CA MET A 335 24.48 20.69 14.09
C MET A 335 25.92 20.70 13.53
N ASP A 336 26.92 20.82 14.39
CA ASP A 336 28.32 20.93 13.96
C ASP A 336 28.98 19.58 13.63
N THR A 337 28.37 18.46 14.07
CA THR A 337 28.93 17.11 13.96
C THR A 337 28.10 16.20 13.05
N PHE A 338 28.69 15.15 12.46
CA PHE A 338 27.93 14.16 11.69
C PHE A 338 27.27 13.10 12.60
N ILE A 339 27.95 12.74 13.68
CA ILE A 339 27.46 11.85 14.73
C ILE A 339 27.18 12.73 15.94
N PRO A 340 25.97 12.69 16.53
CA PRO A 340 25.65 13.52 17.69
C PRO A 340 26.48 13.09 18.90
N ASN A 341 26.84 14.05 19.75
CA ASN A 341 27.67 13.78 20.94
C ASN A 341 26.99 12.82 21.93
N ASP A 342 25.65 12.71 21.90
CA ASP A 342 24.84 11.75 22.66
C ASP A 342 25.33 10.30 22.52
N TYR A 343 25.99 9.95 21.40
CA TYR A 343 26.55 8.61 21.21
C TYR A 343 27.68 8.27 22.17
N ALA A 344 28.45 9.26 22.63
CA ALA A 344 29.51 9.06 23.61
C ALA A 344 28.95 8.63 24.98
N GLU A 345 27.66 8.91 25.24
CA GLU A 345 26.97 8.59 26.49
C GLU A 345 26.13 7.30 26.38
N VAL A 346 26.27 6.54 25.29
CA VAL A 346 25.61 5.24 25.14
C VAL A 346 26.37 4.19 25.94
N ASN A 347 25.88 3.89 27.14
CA ASN A 347 26.44 2.86 28.03
C ASN A 347 25.53 1.62 28.17
N SER A 348 24.34 1.64 27.56
CA SER A 348 23.37 0.54 27.60
C SER A 348 22.58 0.46 26.30
N ALA A 349 22.04 -0.73 25.98
CA ALA A 349 21.20 -0.92 24.80
C ALA A 349 19.93 -0.05 24.83
N LYS A 350 19.44 0.29 26.03
CA LYS A 350 18.27 1.17 26.24
C LYS A 350 18.49 2.57 25.63
N HIS A 351 19.71 3.09 25.71
CA HIS A 351 20.04 4.42 25.17
C HIS A 351 19.87 4.52 23.66
N LEU A 352 19.94 3.39 22.91
CA LEU A 352 19.67 3.38 21.47
C LEU A 352 18.22 3.74 21.12
N PHE A 353 17.30 3.58 22.08
CA PHE A 353 15.86 3.77 21.91
C PHE A 353 15.30 4.95 22.70
N GLU A 354 16.10 5.55 23.58
CA GLU A 354 15.67 6.63 24.49
C GLU A 354 16.48 7.91 24.41
N LYS A 355 17.74 7.88 23.98
CA LYS A 355 18.53 9.10 23.79
C LYS A 355 18.15 9.79 22.50
N THR A 356 17.79 11.05 22.60
CA THR A 356 17.13 11.83 21.56
C THR A 356 18.00 11.95 20.30
N GLY A 357 19.27 12.37 20.44
CA GLY A 357 20.19 12.46 19.30
C GLY A 357 20.48 11.09 18.67
N VAL A 358 20.62 10.05 19.50
CA VAL A 358 20.90 8.68 19.04
C VAL A 358 19.74 8.13 18.21
N ILE A 359 18.50 8.28 18.67
CA ILE A 359 17.30 7.85 17.94
C ILE A 359 17.20 8.56 16.59
N GLN A 360 17.39 9.88 16.58
CA GLN A 360 17.28 10.67 15.35
C GLN A 360 18.37 10.28 14.34
N PHE A 361 19.62 10.11 14.79
CA PHE A 361 20.72 9.65 13.95
C PHE A 361 20.47 8.24 13.39
N ASN A 362 20.08 7.29 14.24
CA ASN A 362 19.77 5.92 13.82
C ASN A 362 18.67 5.89 12.76
N HIS A 363 17.61 6.70 12.93
CA HIS A 363 16.54 6.82 11.93
C HIS A 363 17.07 7.35 10.58
N ARG A 364 17.93 8.38 10.57
CA ARG A 364 18.58 8.90 9.35
C ARG A 364 19.39 7.80 8.65
N CYS A 365 20.24 7.09 9.40
CA CYS A 365 21.07 6.01 8.88
C CYS A 365 20.23 4.86 8.28
N LEU A 366 19.17 4.43 8.97
CA LEU A 366 18.23 3.43 8.47
C LEU A 366 17.50 3.92 7.20
N GLY A 367 17.17 5.21 7.12
CA GLY A 367 16.63 5.84 5.91
C GLY A 367 17.58 5.72 4.71
N TYR A 368 18.87 6.03 4.90
CA TYR A 368 19.89 5.87 3.84
C TYR A 368 20.07 4.42 3.44
N ILE A 369 20.15 3.50 4.41
CA ILE A 369 20.26 2.06 4.13
C ILE A 369 19.05 1.57 3.33
N THR A 370 17.82 1.93 3.73
CA THR A 370 16.60 1.55 3.01
C THR A 370 16.59 2.08 1.58
N PHE A 371 17.05 3.32 1.36
CA PHE A 371 17.22 3.86 0.01
C PHE A 371 18.24 3.07 -0.82
N LEU A 372 19.42 2.77 -0.28
CA LEU A 372 20.42 1.95 -0.98
C LEU A 372 19.89 0.55 -1.30
N MET A 373 19.14 -0.07 -0.39
CA MET A 373 18.49 -1.36 -0.61
C MET A 373 17.40 -1.30 -1.68
N SER A 374 16.66 -0.18 -1.76
CA SER A 374 15.70 0.06 -2.85
C SER A 374 16.38 0.13 -4.22
N LEU A 375 17.53 0.82 -4.31
CA LEU A 375 18.35 0.88 -5.51
C LEU A 375 18.91 -0.50 -5.89
N ALA A 376 19.39 -1.26 -4.90
CA ALA A 376 19.86 -2.63 -5.11
C ALA A 376 18.74 -3.54 -5.64
N THR A 377 17.53 -3.41 -5.10
CA THR A 377 16.34 -4.13 -5.58
C THR A 377 16.02 -3.78 -7.03
N TYR A 378 16.03 -2.50 -7.38
CA TYR A 378 15.85 -2.06 -8.77
C TYR A 378 16.95 -2.58 -9.69
N TYR A 379 18.22 -2.50 -9.28
CA TYR A 379 19.34 -3.03 -10.03
C TYR A 379 19.18 -4.52 -10.32
N LYS A 380 18.80 -5.33 -9.32
CA LYS A 380 18.51 -6.76 -9.54
C LYS A 380 17.32 -6.97 -10.48
N ALA A 381 16.29 -6.13 -10.42
CA ALA A 381 15.14 -6.20 -11.33
C ALA A 381 15.45 -5.81 -12.80
N ARG A 382 16.64 -5.27 -13.07
CA ARG A 382 17.15 -5.05 -14.44
C ARG A 382 17.84 -6.28 -15.04
N SER A 383 18.05 -7.34 -14.27
CA SER A 383 18.68 -8.57 -14.77
C SER A 383 17.90 -9.15 -15.97
N PRO A 384 18.58 -9.81 -16.93
CA PRO A 384 17.92 -10.51 -18.03
C PRO A 384 16.87 -11.50 -17.53
N GLY A 385 15.74 -11.61 -18.23
CA GLY A 385 14.64 -12.50 -17.88
C GLY A 385 13.66 -11.95 -16.83
N VAL A 386 13.92 -10.80 -16.20
CA VAL A 386 12.94 -10.17 -15.30
C VAL A 386 11.89 -9.38 -16.09
N PRO A 387 10.57 -9.65 -15.93
CA PRO A 387 9.52 -8.98 -16.69
C PRO A 387 9.41 -7.47 -16.41
N ARG A 388 8.95 -6.71 -17.41
CA ARG A 388 8.79 -5.25 -17.33
C ARG A 388 7.92 -4.82 -16.15
N ALA A 389 6.88 -5.58 -15.81
CA ALA A 389 6.00 -5.29 -14.67
C ALA A 389 6.77 -5.28 -13.34
N VAL A 390 7.63 -6.28 -13.10
CA VAL A 390 8.47 -6.36 -11.88
C VAL A 390 9.47 -5.21 -11.85
N ARG A 391 10.12 -4.93 -12.99
CA ARG A 391 11.06 -3.81 -13.11
C ARG A 391 10.41 -2.45 -12.84
N SER A 392 9.20 -2.24 -13.33
CA SER A 392 8.43 -1.00 -13.13
C SER A 392 8.03 -0.82 -11.67
N LEU A 393 7.61 -1.90 -10.99
CA LEU A 393 7.32 -1.87 -9.55
C LEU A 393 8.59 -1.58 -8.72
N ALA A 394 9.72 -2.24 -9.02
CA ALA A 394 11.00 -1.99 -8.34
C ALA A 394 11.52 -0.55 -8.57
N MET A 395 11.31 -0.01 -9.78
CA MET A 395 11.58 1.39 -10.07
C MET A 395 10.68 2.31 -9.24
N GLY A 396 9.40 1.99 -9.12
CA GLY A 396 8.46 2.74 -8.28
C GLY A 396 8.85 2.74 -6.79
N VAL A 397 9.28 1.60 -6.25
CA VAL A 397 9.87 1.50 -4.90
C VAL A 397 11.05 2.46 -4.74
N THR A 398 11.93 2.56 -5.74
CA THR A 398 13.07 3.49 -5.70
C THR A 398 12.60 4.96 -5.69
N HIS A 399 11.64 5.32 -6.54
CA HIS A 399 11.09 6.69 -6.56
C HIS A 399 10.44 7.07 -5.23
N ALA A 400 9.64 6.17 -4.65
CA ALA A 400 9.04 6.40 -3.33
C ALA A 400 10.10 6.51 -2.23
N ALA A 401 11.22 5.77 -2.31
CA ALA A 401 12.33 5.89 -1.37
C ALA A 401 13.11 7.21 -1.52
N VAL A 402 13.32 7.69 -2.76
CA VAL A 402 13.90 9.04 -3.00
C VAL A 402 12.99 10.10 -2.39
N LEU A 403 11.69 10.03 -2.68
CA LEU A 403 10.71 10.97 -2.14
C LEU A 403 10.68 10.91 -0.61
N GLN A 404 10.83 9.73 -0.01
CA GLN A 404 10.89 9.57 1.44
C GLN A 404 12.06 10.35 2.06
N ILE A 405 13.26 10.21 1.51
CA ILE A 405 14.44 10.96 1.98
C ILE A 405 14.24 12.46 1.78
N VAL A 406 13.78 12.88 0.60
CA VAL A 406 13.58 14.30 0.30
C VAL A 406 12.60 14.94 1.29
N ILE A 407 11.43 14.32 1.49
CA ILE A 407 10.45 14.83 2.47
C ILE A 407 11.04 14.81 3.88
N GLY A 408 11.76 13.74 4.27
CA GLY A 408 12.37 13.63 5.60
C GLY A 408 13.40 14.73 5.87
N VAL A 409 14.27 15.01 4.90
CA VAL A 409 15.28 16.09 4.98
C VAL A 409 14.59 17.45 5.08
N ILE A 410 13.63 17.74 4.20
CA ILE A 410 12.89 19.02 4.24
C ILE A 410 12.14 19.18 5.57
N THR A 411 11.54 18.10 6.09
CA THR A 411 10.82 18.11 7.36
C THR A 411 11.75 18.48 8.50
N VAL A 412 12.94 17.89 8.57
CA VAL A 412 13.95 18.23 9.59
C VAL A 412 14.44 19.67 9.44
N LEU A 413 14.77 20.12 8.23
CA LEU A 413 15.27 21.49 7.98
C LEU A 413 14.26 22.59 8.33
N LYS A 414 12.96 22.26 8.32
CA LYS A 414 11.87 23.18 8.67
C LYS A 414 11.35 22.99 10.10
N THR A 415 12.08 22.28 10.96
CA THR A 415 11.70 22.06 12.36
C THR A 415 10.37 21.29 12.50
N VAL A 416 10.23 20.23 11.69
CA VAL A 416 9.15 19.24 11.74
C VAL A 416 7.75 19.87 11.64
N PRO A 417 7.44 20.63 10.58
CA PRO A 417 6.09 21.16 10.42
C PRO A 417 5.11 20.01 10.18
N LEU A 418 3.89 20.12 10.73
CA LEU A 418 2.87 19.06 10.70
C LEU A 418 2.64 18.48 9.30
N HIS A 419 2.51 19.34 8.28
CA HIS A 419 2.28 18.90 6.90
C HIS A 419 3.45 18.08 6.35
N GLY A 420 4.69 18.44 6.71
CA GLY A 420 5.90 17.71 6.31
C GLY A 420 5.97 16.34 6.99
N ALA A 421 5.73 16.29 8.30
CA ALA A 421 5.68 15.05 9.07
C ALA A 421 4.58 14.10 8.59
N MET A 422 3.39 14.62 8.28
CA MET A 422 2.29 13.85 7.70
C MET A 422 2.62 13.35 6.29
N ALA A 423 3.18 14.18 5.42
CA ALA A 423 3.62 13.75 4.09
C ALA A 423 4.68 12.65 4.16
N HIS A 424 5.62 12.76 5.11
CA HIS A 424 6.66 11.75 5.35
C HIS A 424 6.04 10.42 5.81
N HIS A 425 5.07 10.47 6.73
CA HIS A 425 4.34 9.28 7.18
C HIS A 425 3.54 8.62 6.05
N THR A 426 2.78 9.40 5.28
CA THR A 426 1.97 8.89 4.17
C THR A 426 2.84 8.27 3.08
N ASN A 427 3.95 8.91 2.70
CA ASN A 427 4.84 8.33 1.70
C ASN A 427 5.55 7.06 2.19
N ALA A 428 5.82 6.93 3.51
CA ALA A 428 6.32 5.69 4.08
C ALA A 428 5.33 4.52 3.87
N MET A 429 4.03 4.78 4.04
CA MET A 429 2.98 3.80 3.75
C MET A 429 2.87 3.47 2.26
N VAL A 430 3.06 4.45 1.36
CA VAL A 430 3.13 4.21 -0.09
C VAL A 430 4.32 3.32 -0.43
N LEU A 431 5.51 3.63 0.06
CA LEU A 431 6.72 2.83 -0.15
C LEU A 431 6.54 1.39 0.34
N TRP A 432 6.01 1.21 1.55
CA TRP A 432 5.67 -0.10 2.11
C TRP A 432 4.70 -0.88 1.20
N SER A 433 3.65 -0.22 0.72
CA SER A 433 2.64 -0.81 -0.17
C SER A 433 3.21 -1.23 -1.52
N MET A 434 4.13 -0.44 -2.09
CA MET A 434 4.83 -0.78 -3.32
C MET A 434 5.74 -1.99 -3.16
N LEU A 435 6.43 -2.10 -2.01
CA LEU A 435 7.23 -3.28 -1.68
C LEU A 435 6.36 -4.54 -1.53
N LEU A 436 5.22 -4.44 -0.83
CA LEU A 436 4.25 -5.53 -0.74
C LEU A 436 3.73 -5.93 -2.13
N MET A 437 3.36 -4.97 -2.97
CA MET A 437 2.91 -5.23 -4.35
C MET A 437 3.98 -5.93 -5.19
N LEU A 438 5.24 -5.48 -5.08
CA LEU A 438 6.38 -6.10 -5.76
C LEU A 438 6.52 -7.56 -5.33
N LEU A 439 6.44 -7.83 -4.03
CA LEU A 439 6.55 -9.18 -3.49
C LEU A 439 5.34 -10.06 -3.84
N VAL A 440 4.12 -9.52 -3.88
CA VAL A 440 2.93 -10.22 -4.40
C VAL A 440 3.14 -10.61 -5.86
N ARG A 441 3.74 -9.72 -6.67
CA ARG A 441 4.02 -10.02 -8.08
C ARG A 441 5.08 -11.10 -8.25
N LEU A 442 6.01 -11.25 -7.30
CA LEU A 442 7.13 -12.20 -7.28
C LEU A 442 6.82 -13.54 -6.58
N ARG A 443 5.56 -13.79 -6.24
CA ARG A 443 5.05 -15.13 -5.92
C ARG A 443 5.00 -15.97 -7.19
#